data_AF-A0A0R1SB43-F1
#
_entry.id   AF-A0A0R1SB43-F1
#
_cell.length_a   1.000
_cell.length_b   1.000
_cell.length_c   1.000
_cell.angle_alpha   90.00
_cell.angle_beta   90.00
_cell.angle_gamma   90.00
#
_symmetry.space_group_name_H-M   'P 1'
#
loop_
_entity.id
_entity.type
_entity.pdbx_description
1 polymer ?
#
loop_
_entity_poly.entity_id
_entity_poly.type
_entity_poly.pdbx_seq_one_letter_code
_entity_poly.pdbx_strand_id
1 'polypeptide(L)'
;MYSTSYLLFQSLTAVALGDALGVPFQFEKRSKLLENPINTMIGYQTFNVPAGTWSDDTSLSIASLVSLTLGFNLHDLMTRYSQWYHFGDYTPFGKPFDIGKTTQMAIERFDAGVSPSLCGGNSEMDNGNGALMRMMPLAFFILTDYRSYQFNDQVVDLIHQYTATTHRHPRSLVASGILTNVIIRVIQNPNKYAMLRAVKEALDYYRTKPEFEAEIPFFDQLEDPSFLRQPK
;
A
#
# COMPACT_ATOMS: atom_id res chain seq x y z
N MET A 1 1.93 -7.03 -25.75
CA MET A 1 1.70 -7.18 -24.30
C MET A 1 3.06 -7.08 -23.65
N TYR A 2 3.28 -6.13 -22.74
CA TYR A 2 4.58 -5.98 -22.06
C TYR A 2 4.85 -7.21 -21.17
N SER A 3 6.12 -7.55 -20.93
CA SER A 3 6.45 -8.62 -19.98
C SER A 3 6.05 -8.21 -18.55
N THR A 4 5.72 -9.20 -17.71
CA THR A 4 5.39 -8.96 -16.29
C THR A 4 6.51 -8.18 -15.57
N SER A 5 7.77 -8.48 -15.88
CA SER A 5 8.94 -7.79 -15.33
C SER A 5 9.00 -6.31 -15.72
N TYR A 6 8.63 -5.97 -16.96
CA TYR A 6 8.58 -4.58 -17.41
C TYR A 6 7.47 -3.80 -16.71
N LEU A 7 6.27 -4.39 -16.60
CA LEU A 7 5.16 -3.77 -15.87
C LEU A 7 5.49 -3.59 -14.39
N LEU A 8 6.12 -4.57 -13.74
CA LEU A 8 6.56 -4.47 -12.35
C LEU A 8 7.51 -3.30 -12.15
N PHE A 9 8.53 -3.18 -13.02
CA PHE A 9 9.48 -2.08 -12.96
C PHE A 9 8.79 -0.72 -13.13
N GLN A 10 7.89 -0.58 -14.12
CA GLN A 10 7.13 0.65 -14.33
C GLN A 10 6.24 0.99 -13.14
N SER A 11 5.53 0.00 -12.60
CA SER A 11 4.63 0.19 -11.47
C SER A 11 5.35 0.61 -10.20
N LEU A 12 6.49 -0.01 -9.86
CA LEU A 12 7.28 0.43 -8.70
C LEU A 12 7.99 1.76 -8.94
N THR A 13 8.40 2.05 -10.17
CA THR A 13 8.89 3.39 -10.51
C THR A 13 7.78 4.42 -10.31
N ALA A 14 6.54 4.12 -10.69
CA ALA A 14 5.41 5.03 -10.48
C ALA A 14 5.10 5.26 -8.98
N VAL A 15 5.25 4.23 -8.13
CA VAL A 15 5.18 4.38 -6.67
C VAL A 15 6.26 5.37 -6.20
N ALA A 16 7.52 5.15 -6.59
CA ALA A 16 8.64 6.02 -6.21
C ALA A 16 8.52 7.45 -6.72
N LEU A 17 8.00 7.64 -7.93
CA LEU A 17 7.75 8.96 -8.50
C LEU A 17 6.66 9.70 -7.73
N GLY A 18 5.55 9.01 -7.40
CA GLY A 18 4.46 9.61 -6.63
C GLY A 18 4.88 9.99 -5.22
N ASP A 19 5.60 9.09 -4.54
CA ASP A 19 6.23 9.30 -3.24
C ASP A 19 7.16 10.53 -3.29
N ALA A 20 8.21 10.51 -4.12
CA ALA A 20 9.19 11.58 -4.18
C ALA A 20 8.61 12.95 -4.60
N LEU A 21 7.50 12.97 -5.36
CA LEU A 21 6.78 14.20 -5.70
C LEU A 21 5.94 14.72 -4.52
N GLY A 22 5.41 13.82 -3.68
CA GLY A 22 4.51 14.12 -2.57
C GLY A 22 5.24 14.48 -1.27
N VAL A 23 6.38 13.85 -0.97
CA VAL A 23 7.16 14.02 0.27
C VAL A 23 7.39 15.49 0.67
N PRO A 24 7.78 16.41 -0.23
CA PRO A 24 8.01 17.80 0.14
C PRO A 24 6.77 18.54 0.65
N PHE A 25 5.57 18.03 0.34
CA PHE A 25 4.30 18.69 0.61
C PHE A 25 3.43 17.92 1.61
N GLN A 26 3.98 16.90 2.26
CA GLN A 26 3.26 16.20 3.31
C GLN A 26 2.88 17.20 4.41
N PHE A 27 1.64 17.08 4.90
CA PHE A 27 1.00 17.99 5.87
C PHE A 27 0.68 19.41 5.36
N GLU A 28 0.95 19.73 4.09
CA GLU A 28 0.52 20.99 3.49
C GLU A 28 -1.00 21.01 3.21
N LYS A 29 -1.59 22.20 3.29
CA LYS A 29 -3.02 22.37 2.99
C LYS A 29 -3.26 22.32 1.49
N ARG A 30 -4.25 21.53 1.06
CA ARG A 30 -4.70 21.43 -0.34
C ARG A 30 -4.92 22.80 -1.01
N SER A 31 -5.50 23.77 -0.31
CA SER A 31 -5.75 25.12 -0.85
C SER A 31 -4.47 25.82 -1.35
N LYS A 32 -3.36 25.65 -0.62
CA LYS A 32 -2.05 26.22 -1.00
C LYS A 32 -1.48 25.57 -2.26
N LEU A 33 -1.72 24.27 -2.44
CA LEU A 33 -1.28 23.51 -3.61
C LEU A 33 -2.13 23.80 -4.86
N LEU A 34 -3.38 24.25 -4.70
CA LEU A 34 -4.21 24.72 -5.82
C LEU A 34 -3.73 26.07 -6.37
N GLU A 35 -3.25 26.95 -5.50
CA GLU A 35 -2.66 28.23 -5.90
C GLU A 35 -1.31 28.05 -6.59
N ASN A 36 -0.52 27.07 -6.14
CA ASN A 36 0.80 26.76 -6.69
C ASN A 36 0.91 25.26 -7.04
N PRO A 37 0.40 24.84 -8.22
CA PRO A 37 0.42 23.45 -8.63
C PRO A 37 1.84 22.89 -8.76
N ILE A 38 2.04 21.70 -8.23
CA ILE A 38 3.31 20.98 -8.25
C ILE A 38 3.47 20.30 -9.62
N ASN A 39 4.54 20.64 -10.35
CA ASN A 39 4.82 20.09 -11.67
C ASN A 39 6.27 19.60 -11.83
N THR A 40 7.09 19.74 -10.78
CA THR A 40 8.50 19.36 -10.76
C THR A 40 8.85 18.79 -9.39
N MET A 41 9.88 17.94 -9.34
CA MET A 41 10.42 17.45 -8.08
C MET A 41 11.20 18.57 -7.40
N ILE A 42 10.78 18.93 -6.19
CA ILE A 42 11.48 19.88 -5.32
C ILE A 42 11.95 19.17 -4.05
N GLY A 43 12.92 19.74 -3.35
CA GLY A 43 13.42 19.22 -2.07
C GLY A 43 13.36 20.27 -0.98
N TYR A 44 13.80 19.90 0.22
CA TYR A 44 14.04 20.80 1.36
C TYR A 44 12.80 21.60 1.80
N GLN A 45 11.67 20.92 1.97
CA GLN A 45 10.40 21.49 2.46
C GLN A 45 10.03 20.88 3.81
N THR A 46 8.94 20.09 3.90
CA THR A 46 8.55 19.38 5.12
C THR A 46 9.72 18.59 5.73
N PHE A 47 10.53 17.98 4.87
CA PHE A 47 11.75 17.29 5.25
C PHE A 47 12.98 17.93 4.63
N ASN A 48 14.10 17.88 5.35
CA ASN A 48 15.40 18.37 4.91
C ASN A 48 16.13 17.35 4.01
N VAL A 49 15.51 17.03 2.86
CA VAL A 49 16.01 16.05 1.88
C VAL A 49 16.01 16.64 0.45
N PRO A 50 16.96 16.27 -0.43
CA PRO A 50 17.03 16.80 -1.79
C PRO A 50 15.85 16.36 -2.66
N ALA A 51 15.64 17.07 -3.77
CA ALA A 51 14.63 16.72 -4.76
C ALA A 51 14.82 15.29 -5.30
N GLY A 52 13.72 14.56 -5.47
CA GLY A 52 13.74 13.16 -5.91
C GLY A 52 13.96 12.13 -4.80
N THR A 53 14.01 12.57 -3.53
CA THR A 53 14.05 11.67 -2.37
C THR A 53 12.67 11.06 -2.14
N TRP A 54 12.62 9.73 -2.07
CA TRP A 54 11.44 8.92 -1.70
C TRP A 54 11.50 8.50 -0.22
N SER A 55 10.34 8.19 0.38
CA SER A 55 10.16 7.91 1.82
C SER A 55 9.91 6.41 2.13
N ASP A 56 9.19 6.15 3.21
CA ASP A 56 8.75 4.85 3.67
C ASP A 56 7.82 4.12 2.68
N ASP A 57 6.98 4.82 1.92
CA ASP A 57 6.13 4.23 0.86
C ASP A 57 6.97 3.38 -0.12
N THR A 58 8.02 3.98 -0.68
CA THR A 58 8.92 3.30 -1.61
C THR A 58 9.84 2.31 -0.90
N SER A 59 10.39 2.68 0.26
CA SER A 59 11.29 1.82 1.04
C SER A 59 10.63 0.49 1.37
N LEU A 60 9.42 0.54 1.93
CA LEU A 60 8.66 -0.65 2.30
C LEU A 60 8.19 -1.40 1.06
N SER A 61 7.86 -0.73 -0.04
CA SER A 61 7.55 -1.39 -1.31
C SER A 61 8.73 -2.20 -1.86
N ILE A 62 9.95 -1.66 -1.80
CA ILE A 62 11.18 -2.37 -2.22
C ILE A 62 11.45 -3.56 -1.29
N ALA A 63 11.42 -3.34 0.04
CA ALA A 63 11.59 -4.41 1.03
C ALA A 63 10.60 -5.56 0.81
N SER A 64 9.35 -5.22 0.50
CA SER A 64 8.29 -6.18 0.19
C SER A 64 8.55 -6.94 -1.10
N LEU A 65 8.96 -6.25 -2.16
CA LEU A 65 9.33 -6.91 -3.41
C LEU A 65 10.45 -7.93 -3.17
N VAL A 66 11.53 -7.52 -2.49
CA VAL A 66 12.66 -8.40 -2.19
C VAL A 66 12.19 -9.65 -1.45
N SER A 67 11.39 -9.49 -0.39
CA SER A 67 10.86 -10.63 0.36
C SER A 67 9.99 -11.55 -0.50
N LEU A 68 9.06 -10.99 -1.28
CA LEU A 68 8.14 -11.76 -2.12
C LEU A 68 8.85 -12.51 -3.25
N THR A 69 10.04 -12.10 -3.68
CA THR A 69 10.85 -12.90 -4.63
C THR A 69 11.33 -14.24 -4.04
N LEU A 70 11.33 -14.38 -2.72
CA LEU A 70 11.66 -15.61 -2.00
C LEU A 70 10.42 -16.45 -1.67
N GLY A 71 9.23 -16.01 -2.10
CA GLY A 71 7.94 -16.61 -1.76
C GLY A 71 7.17 -15.84 -0.71
N PHE A 72 5.96 -16.30 -0.39
CA PHE A 72 5.10 -15.65 0.62
C PHE A 72 5.55 -16.02 2.05
N ASN A 73 6.52 -15.28 2.58
CA ASN A 73 7.08 -15.49 3.92
C ASN A 73 6.98 -14.22 4.77
N LEU A 74 5.99 -14.17 5.66
CA LEU A 74 5.76 -13.00 6.53
C LEU A 74 6.90 -12.73 7.52
N HIS A 75 7.65 -13.76 7.91
CA HIS A 75 8.78 -13.59 8.83
C HIS A 75 9.96 -12.92 8.12
N ASP A 76 10.28 -13.35 6.88
CA ASP A 76 11.25 -12.65 6.05
C ASP A 76 10.80 -11.22 5.75
N LEU A 77 9.53 -11.01 5.42
CA LEU A 77 8.95 -9.69 5.17
C LEU A 77 9.16 -8.73 6.35
N MET A 78 8.79 -9.16 7.56
CA MET A 78 8.98 -8.35 8.77
C MET A 78 10.46 -8.17 9.12
N THR A 79 11.31 -9.14 8.79
CA THR A 79 12.76 -9.00 8.92
C THR A 79 13.28 -7.89 8.01
N ARG A 80 12.81 -7.79 6.75
CA ARG A 80 13.20 -6.68 5.85
C ARG A 80 12.71 -5.32 6.35
N TYR A 81 11.52 -5.27 6.94
CA TYR A 81 11.03 -4.03 7.55
C TYR A 81 11.83 -3.64 8.79
N SER A 82 12.18 -4.60 9.63
CA SER A 82 13.08 -4.38 10.77
C SER A 82 14.46 -3.88 10.31
N GLN A 83 15.01 -4.46 9.22
CA GLN A 83 16.26 -4.00 8.62
C GLN A 83 16.19 -2.56 8.10
N TRP A 84 15.12 -2.22 7.38
CA TRP A 84 14.85 -0.84 6.96
C TRP A 84 14.80 0.13 8.16
N TYR A 85 14.07 -0.25 9.21
CA TYR A 85 13.85 0.58 10.39
C TYR A 85 15.12 0.82 11.21
N HIS A 86 15.92 -0.23 11.46
CA HIS A 86 17.11 -0.12 12.32
C HIS A 86 18.39 0.26 11.57
N PHE A 87 18.52 -0.17 10.32
CA PHE A 87 19.79 -0.05 9.56
C PHE A 87 19.68 0.83 8.31
N GLY A 88 18.48 1.29 7.97
CA GLY A 88 18.27 2.12 6.79
C GLY A 88 18.41 1.38 5.47
N ASP A 89 18.28 0.04 5.49
CA ASP A 89 18.18 -0.76 4.27
C ASP A 89 17.04 -0.24 3.39
N TYR A 90 17.22 -0.29 2.08
CA TYR A 90 16.23 0.22 1.13
C TYR A 90 15.87 1.69 1.36
N THR A 91 16.79 2.55 1.81
CA THR A 91 16.57 4.00 1.87
C THR A 91 17.55 4.74 0.97
N PRO A 92 17.24 5.98 0.52
CA PRO A 92 18.15 6.73 -0.34
C PRO A 92 19.44 7.19 0.37
N PHE A 93 19.44 7.28 1.70
CA PHE A 93 20.54 7.86 2.48
C PHE A 93 21.00 7.01 3.67
N GLY A 94 20.70 5.71 3.68
CA GLY A 94 21.10 4.80 4.76
C GLY A 94 20.45 5.10 6.11
N LYS A 95 19.30 5.80 6.11
CA LYS A 95 18.49 6.06 7.31
C LYS A 95 17.02 6.23 6.92
N PRO A 96 16.07 5.64 7.67
CA PRO A 96 14.66 5.88 7.44
C PRO A 96 14.24 7.26 7.94
N PHE A 97 13.16 7.80 7.36
CA PHE A 97 12.46 8.99 7.82
C PHE A 97 10.97 8.81 7.53
N ASP A 98 10.13 9.71 8.06
CA ASP A 98 8.68 9.69 7.89
C ASP A 98 8.00 8.36 8.30
N ILE A 99 8.44 7.79 9.41
CA ILE A 99 7.99 6.45 9.83
C ILE A 99 6.62 6.56 10.48
N GLY A 100 5.60 5.98 9.85
CA GLY A 100 4.26 5.90 10.44
C GLY A 100 4.24 5.14 11.77
N LYS A 101 3.60 5.71 12.80
CA LYS A 101 3.56 5.15 14.16
C LYS A 101 3.06 3.70 14.23
N THR A 102 1.99 3.36 13.51
CA THR A 102 1.44 2.00 13.50
C THR A 102 2.42 0.99 12.87
N THR A 103 3.13 1.40 11.81
CA THR A 103 4.19 0.60 11.20
C THR A 103 5.36 0.41 12.16
N GLN A 104 5.84 1.49 12.79
CA GLN A 104 6.90 1.44 13.80
C GLN A 104 6.56 0.45 14.91
N MET A 105 5.38 0.60 15.53
CA MET A 105 4.94 -0.27 16.63
C MET A 105 4.83 -1.74 16.22
N ALA A 106 4.46 -2.01 14.96
CA ALA A 106 4.39 -3.38 14.46
C ALA A 106 5.77 -4.02 14.28
N ILE A 107 6.76 -3.24 13.82
CA ILE A 107 8.15 -3.68 13.75
C ILE A 107 8.70 -3.95 15.14
N GLU A 108 8.47 -3.04 16.10
CA GLU A 108 8.90 -3.21 17.49
C GLU A 108 8.28 -4.47 18.14
N ARG A 109 7.02 -4.79 17.84
CA ARG A 109 6.40 -6.06 18.29
C ARG A 109 7.06 -7.28 17.66
N PHE A 110 7.38 -7.22 16.38
CA PHE A 110 8.09 -8.29 15.69
C PHE A 110 9.47 -8.53 16.30
N ASP A 111 10.23 -7.46 16.54
CA ASP A 111 11.54 -7.51 17.17
C ASP A 111 11.48 -8.11 18.60
N ALA A 112 10.35 -7.90 19.29
CA ALA A 112 10.05 -8.51 20.59
C ALA A 112 9.59 -9.98 20.50
N GLY A 113 9.55 -10.58 19.31
CA GLY A 113 9.21 -11.99 19.09
C GLY A 113 7.72 -12.28 18.83
N VAL A 114 6.89 -11.26 18.60
CA VAL A 114 5.49 -11.47 18.20
C VAL A 114 5.44 -12.05 16.79
N SER A 115 4.57 -13.04 16.59
CA SER A 115 4.34 -13.62 15.26
C SER A 115 3.95 -12.52 14.25
N PRO A 116 4.52 -12.52 13.01
CA PRO A 116 4.23 -11.49 12.00
C PRO A 116 2.75 -11.20 11.78
N SER A 117 1.90 -12.24 11.72
CA SER A 117 0.45 -12.09 11.51
C SER A 117 -0.29 -11.39 12.66
N LEU A 118 0.37 -11.22 13.81
CA LEU A 118 -0.17 -10.58 15.00
C LEU A 118 0.46 -9.20 15.28
N CYS A 119 1.48 -8.79 14.53
CA CYS A 119 2.24 -7.56 14.80
C CYS A 119 1.45 -6.28 14.54
N GLY A 120 0.51 -6.28 13.60
CA GLY A 120 -0.19 -5.07 13.23
C GLY A 120 -1.10 -4.49 14.31
N GLY A 121 -1.28 -3.17 14.29
CA GLY A 121 -2.23 -2.48 15.16
C GLY A 121 -3.68 -2.87 14.83
N ASN A 122 -4.52 -3.07 15.85
CA ASN A 122 -5.91 -3.53 15.69
C ASN A 122 -6.94 -2.54 16.25
N SER A 123 -6.52 -1.34 16.66
CA SER A 123 -7.46 -0.30 17.08
C SER A 123 -7.96 0.50 15.88
N GLU A 124 -9.08 1.21 16.04
CA GLU A 124 -9.56 2.11 14.98
C GLU A 124 -8.53 3.19 14.64
N MET A 125 -7.69 3.60 15.59
CA MET A 125 -6.61 4.58 15.37
C MET A 125 -5.41 4.01 14.61
N ASP A 126 -5.36 2.70 14.37
CA ASP A 126 -4.32 2.01 13.61
C ASP A 126 -4.69 1.83 12.13
N ASN A 127 -5.70 2.55 11.62
CA ASN A 127 -6.21 2.40 10.26
C ASN A 127 -5.55 3.34 9.22
N GLY A 128 -4.31 3.77 9.47
CA GLY A 128 -3.53 4.60 8.55
C GLY A 128 -3.23 3.92 7.21
N ASN A 129 -2.61 4.66 6.28
CA ASN A 129 -2.27 4.20 4.93
C ASN A 129 -1.02 3.30 4.87
N GLY A 130 -0.31 3.07 5.98
CA GLY A 130 1.00 2.42 6.01
C GLY A 130 1.02 0.98 5.48
N ALA A 131 -0.12 0.29 5.46
CA ALA A 131 -0.26 -0.95 4.70
C ALA A 131 -0.55 -0.69 3.22
N LEU A 132 -1.50 0.19 2.89
CA LEU A 132 -1.95 0.43 1.52
C LEU A 132 -0.83 0.86 0.57
N MET A 133 0.07 1.72 1.03
CA MET A 133 1.16 2.27 0.20
C MET A 133 2.12 1.21 -0.37
N ARG A 134 2.14 0.01 0.22
CA ARG A 134 3.04 -1.10 -0.14
C ARG A 134 2.32 -2.31 -0.75
N MET A 135 1.14 -2.11 -1.36
CA MET A 135 0.37 -3.20 -1.98
C MET A 135 0.84 -3.59 -3.38
N MET A 136 1.56 -2.71 -4.09
CA MET A 136 1.98 -2.96 -5.48
C MET A 136 2.78 -4.26 -5.64
N PRO A 137 3.82 -4.56 -4.82
CA PRO A 137 4.55 -5.82 -4.91
C PRO A 137 3.67 -7.06 -4.72
N LEU A 138 2.73 -7.00 -3.77
CA LEU A 138 1.82 -8.10 -3.47
C LEU A 138 0.90 -8.42 -4.67
N ALA A 139 0.40 -7.39 -5.35
CA ALA A 139 -0.44 -7.58 -6.54
C ALA A 139 0.28 -8.34 -7.65
N PHE A 140 1.57 -8.04 -7.89
CA PHE A 140 2.39 -8.77 -8.86
C PHE A 140 2.72 -10.20 -8.40
N PHE A 141 2.94 -10.39 -7.10
CA PHE A 141 3.12 -11.73 -6.52
C PHE A 141 1.87 -12.60 -6.75
N ILE A 142 0.68 -12.09 -6.42
CA ILE A 142 -0.60 -12.78 -6.65
C ILE A 142 -0.79 -13.12 -8.12
N LEU A 143 -0.51 -12.19 -9.04
CA LEU A 143 -0.64 -12.45 -10.48
C LEU A 143 0.31 -13.53 -11.00
N THR A 144 1.44 -13.73 -10.31
CA THR A 144 2.43 -14.75 -10.67
C THR A 144 1.99 -16.14 -10.20
N ASP A 145 1.49 -16.24 -8.96
CA ASP A 145 1.03 -17.51 -8.37
C ASP A 145 -0.37 -17.93 -8.86
N TYR A 146 -1.26 -16.97 -9.09
CA TYR A 146 -2.66 -17.19 -9.49
C TYR A 146 -2.90 -16.72 -10.93
N ARG A 147 -2.43 -17.50 -11.91
CA ARG A 147 -2.59 -17.19 -13.34
C ARG A 147 -4.05 -16.96 -13.77
N SER A 148 -4.99 -17.64 -13.12
CA SER A 148 -6.43 -17.44 -13.28
C SER A 148 -7.00 -16.70 -12.07
N TYR A 149 -6.53 -15.48 -11.87
CA TYR A 149 -6.91 -14.63 -10.75
C TYR A 149 -8.44 -14.47 -10.60
N GLN A 150 -8.90 -14.68 -9.38
CA GLN A 150 -10.26 -14.38 -8.92
C GLN A 150 -10.16 -13.74 -7.53
N PHE A 151 -11.00 -12.75 -7.25
CA PHE A 151 -11.11 -12.17 -5.92
C PHE A 151 -11.96 -13.10 -5.04
N ASN A 152 -11.31 -13.99 -4.31
CA ASN A 152 -11.93 -15.04 -3.49
C ASN A 152 -11.25 -15.17 -2.13
N ASP A 153 -11.77 -16.06 -1.27
CA ASP A 153 -11.28 -16.26 0.10
C ASP A 153 -9.76 -16.48 0.16
N GLN A 154 -9.19 -17.31 -0.73
CA GLN A 154 -7.75 -17.61 -0.72
C GLN A 154 -6.88 -16.38 -0.99
N VAL A 155 -7.26 -15.57 -1.99
CA VAL A 155 -6.54 -14.34 -2.32
C VAL A 155 -6.72 -13.29 -1.22
N VAL A 156 -7.94 -13.18 -0.68
CA VAL A 156 -8.25 -12.25 0.39
C VAL A 156 -7.48 -12.59 1.66
N ASP A 157 -7.38 -13.86 2.03
CA ASP A 157 -6.58 -14.33 3.17
C ASP A 157 -5.11 -13.94 3.02
N LEU A 158 -4.55 -14.07 1.81
CA LEU A 158 -3.18 -13.67 1.52
C LEU A 158 -2.98 -12.14 1.65
N ILE A 159 -3.93 -11.36 1.14
CA ILE A 159 -3.92 -9.90 1.30
C ILE A 159 -4.02 -9.53 2.78
N HIS A 160 -4.94 -10.14 3.52
CA HIS A 160 -5.15 -9.84 4.94
C HIS A 160 -3.93 -10.21 5.77
N GLN A 161 -3.31 -11.37 5.52
CA GLN A 161 -2.08 -11.77 6.18
C GLN A 161 -0.93 -10.79 5.94
N TYR A 162 -0.76 -10.34 4.68
CA TYR A 162 0.24 -9.35 4.33
C TYR A 162 -0.03 -7.99 4.98
N THR A 163 -1.28 -7.51 4.96
CA THR A 163 -1.70 -6.25 5.59
C THR A 163 -1.55 -6.30 7.12
N ALA A 164 -1.94 -7.41 7.74
CA ALA A 164 -1.90 -7.68 9.18
C ALA A 164 -0.50 -7.63 9.79
N THR A 165 0.56 -7.69 8.97
CA THR A 165 1.93 -7.49 9.43
C THR A 165 2.14 -6.14 10.10
N THR A 166 1.43 -5.09 9.66
CA THR A 166 1.49 -3.78 10.30
C THR A 166 0.14 -3.17 10.65
N HIS A 167 -0.93 -3.47 9.90
CA HIS A 167 -2.27 -2.93 10.14
C HIS A 167 -3.29 -4.07 10.15
N ARG A 168 -3.87 -4.38 11.31
CA ARG A 168 -4.82 -5.49 11.50
C ARG A 168 -6.28 -5.03 11.59
N HIS A 169 -6.51 -3.73 11.72
CA HIS A 169 -7.86 -3.20 11.80
C HIS A 169 -8.70 -3.62 10.57
N PRO A 170 -9.95 -4.09 10.74
CA PRO A 170 -10.81 -4.53 9.64
C PRO A 170 -10.90 -3.53 8.47
N ARG A 171 -10.96 -2.23 8.76
CA ARG A 171 -10.93 -1.16 7.74
C ARG A 171 -9.70 -1.24 6.83
N SER A 172 -8.51 -1.47 7.39
CA SER A 172 -7.27 -1.59 6.63
C SER A 172 -7.24 -2.86 5.79
N LEU A 173 -7.82 -3.96 6.29
CA LEU A 173 -7.95 -5.22 5.55
C LEU A 173 -8.85 -5.05 4.32
N VAL A 174 -10.03 -4.44 4.50
CA VAL A 174 -10.96 -4.13 3.41
C VAL A 174 -10.31 -3.21 2.39
N ALA A 175 -9.72 -2.10 2.84
CA ALA A 175 -9.05 -1.13 1.98
C ALA A 175 -7.89 -1.73 1.17
N SER A 176 -7.08 -2.61 1.79
CA SER A 176 -6.00 -3.33 1.10
C SER A 176 -6.53 -4.31 0.07
N GLY A 177 -7.63 -5.01 0.36
CA GLY A 177 -8.30 -5.89 -0.60
C GLY A 177 -8.82 -5.14 -1.81
N ILE A 178 -9.51 -4.02 -1.59
CA ILE A 178 -10.01 -3.15 -2.67
C ILE A 178 -8.85 -2.67 -3.55
N LEU A 179 -7.82 -2.08 -2.94
CA LEU A 179 -6.68 -1.52 -3.69
C LEU A 179 -5.93 -2.61 -4.45
N THR A 180 -5.68 -3.77 -3.84
CA THR A 180 -5.00 -4.90 -4.50
C THR A 180 -5.82 -5.41 -5.68
N ASN A 181 -7.15 -5.57 -5.53
CA ASN A 181 -8.01 -5.98 -6.64
C ASN A 181 -7.98 -4.95 -7.78
N VAL A 182 -8.04 -3.65 -7.44
CA VAL A 182 -7.93 -2.57 -8.42
C VAL A 182 -6.62 -2.65 -9.20
N ILE A 183 -5.48 -2.77 -8.50
CA ILE A 183 -4.16 -2.89 -9.14
C ILE A 183 -4.15 -4.07 -10.11
N ILE A 184 -4.56 -5.26 -9.66
CA ILE A 184 -4.56 -6.47 -10.47
C ILE A 184 -5.45 -6.33 -11.71
N ARG A 185 -6.68 -5.82 -11.54
CA ARG A 185 -7.63 -5.66 -12.65
C ARG A 185 -7.18 -4.61 -13.65
N VAL A 186 -6.52 -3.53 -13.21
CA VAL A 186 -5.93 -2.52 -14.10
C VAL A 186 -4.73 -3.07 -14.86
N ILE A 187 -3.88 -3.90 -14.23
CA ILE A 187 -2.79 -4.60 -14.93
C ILE A 187 -3.35 -5.51 -16.03
N GLN A 188 -4.40 -6.27 -15.74
CA GLN A 188 -5.05 -7.16 -16.71
C GLN A 188 -5.75 -6.39 -17.84
N ASN A 189 -6.36 -5.25 -17.54
CA ASN A 189 -7.08 -4.44 -18.51
C ASN A 189 -7.05 -2.94 -18.13
N PRO A 190 -6.12 -2.15 -18.69
CA PRO A 190 -5.83 -0.80 -18.22
C PRO A 190 -6.86 0.23 -18.71
N ASN A 191 -8.04 0.25 -18.07
CA ASN A 191 -9.07 1.24 -18.35
C ASN A 191 -9.89 1.61 -17.10
N LYS A 192 -10.54 2.77 -17.13
CA LYS A 192 -11.35 3.28 -16.01
C LYS A 192 -12.50 2.36 -15.58
N TYR A 193 -13.08 1.60 -16.52
CA TYR A 193 -14.16 0.68 -16.20
C TYR A 193 -13.65 -0.58 -15.48
N ALA A 194 -12.41 -1.00 -15.74
CA ALA A 194 -11.77 -2.08 -15.00
C ALA A 194 -11.57 -1.69 -13.53
N MET A 195 -11.12 -0.45 -13.26
CA MET A 195 -11.00 0.09 -11.91
C MET A 195 -12.35 0.10 -11.17
N LEU A 196 -13.40 0.68 -11.78
CA LEU A 196 -14.74 0.74 -11.16
C LEU A 196 -15.31 -0.66 -10.89
N ARG A 197 -15.15 -1.59 -11.83
CA ARG A 197 -15.59 -2.98 -11.62
C ARG A 197 -14.80 -3.68 -10.53
N ALA A 198 -13.50 -3.41 -10.40
CA ALA A 198 -12.66 -4.01 -9.37
C ALA A 198 -13.05 -3.53 -7.96
N VAL A 199 -13.36 -2.25 -7.81
CA VAL A 199 -13.91 -1.70 -6.56
C VAL A 199 -15.21 -2.41 -6.21
N LYS A 200 -16.16 -2.46 -7.15
CA LYS A 200 -17.45 -3.13 -6.94
C LYS A 200 -17.29 -4.60 -6.60
N GLU A 201 -16.45 -5.33 -7.33
CA GLU A 201 -16.16 -6.75 -7.09
C GLU A 201 -15.65 -6.99 -5.66
N ALA A 202 -14.71 -6.18 -5.19
CA ALA A 202 -14.18 -6.31 -3.84
C ALA A 202 -15.22 -5.96 -2.77
N LEU A 203 -16.02 -4.90 -2.96
CA LEU A 203 -17.08 -4.51 -2.03
C LEU A 203 -18.21 -5.53 -1.99
N ASP A 204 -18.64 -6.06 -3.13
CA ASP A 204 -19.63 -7.14 -3.19
C ASP A 204 -19.14 -8.36 -2.39
N TYR A 205 -17.87 -8.73 -2.53
CA TYR A 205 -17.26 -9.80 -1.73
C TYR A 205 -17.34 -9.48 -0.23
N TYR A 206 -16.87 -8.31 0.20
CA TYR A 206 -16.84 -7.98 1.63
C TYR A 206 -18.24 -7.81 2.25
N ARG A 207 -19.24 -7.43 1.46
CA ARG A 207 -20.66 -7.41 1.89
C ARG A 207 -21.20 -8.81 2.23
N THR A 208 -20.59 -9.87 1.72
CA THR A 208 -20.96 -11.26 2.08
C THR A 208 -20.35 -11.73 3.41
N LYS A 209 -19.49 -10.91 4.04
CA LYS A 209 -18.69 -11.27 5.21
C LYS A 209 -19.15 -10.46 6.42
N PRO A 210 -19.93 -11.06 7.35
CA PRO A 210 -20.50 -10.35 8.50
C PRO A 210 -19.46 -9.60 9.36
N GLU A 211 -18.24 -10.13 9.45
CA GLU A 211 -17.14 -9.54 10.22
C GLU A 211 -16.67 -8.17 9.71
N PHE A 212 -17.00 -7.81 8.45
CA PHE A 212 -16.65 -6.52 7.84
C PHE A 212 -17.83 -5.56 7.71
N GLU A 213 -19.04 -5.95 8.13
CA GLU A 213 -20.28 -5.17 7.95
C GLU A 213 -20.14 -3.72 8.44
N ALA A 214 -19.52 -3.52 9.60
CA ALA A 214 -19.33 -2.19 10.19
C ALA A 214 -18.37 -1.28 9.39
N GLU A 215 -17.49 -1.86 8.57
CA GLU A 215 -16.48 -1.10 7.82
C GLU A 215 -16.91 -0.77 6.40
N ILE A 216 -17.84 -1.53 5.80
CA ILE A 216 -18.33 -1.30 4.43
C ILE A 216 -18.79 0.14 4.18
N PRO A 217 -19.57 0.80 5.07
CA PRO A 217 -20.07 2.15 4.82
C PRO A 217 -18.99 3.21 4.59
N PHE A 218 -17.77 3.01 5.07
CA PHE A 218 -16.65 3.94 4.83
C PHE A 218 -16.18 3.95 3.37
N PHE A 219 -16.57 2.95 2.58
CA PHE A 219 -16.13 2.75 1.20
C PHE A 219 -17.24 2.95 0.16
N ASP A 220 -18.51 3.13 0.56
CA ASP A 220 -19.65 3.25 -0.37
C ASP A 220 -19.45 4.38 -1.42
N GLN A 221 -18.79 5.47 -1.03
CA GLN A 221 -18.46 6.58 -1.94
C GLN A 221 -17.57 6.17 -3.13
N LEU A 222 -16.82 5.07 -3.03
CA LEU A 222 -15.95 4.58 -4.10
C LEU A 222 -16.73 3.95 -5.26
N GLU A 223 -17.99 3.56 -5.04
CA GLU A 223 -18.86 3.03 -6.11
C GLU A 223 -19.52 4.14 -6.92
N ASP A 224 -19.54 5.38 -6.42
CA ASP A 224 -20.11 6.52 -7.13
C ASP A 224 -19.11 7.10 -8.16
N PRO A 225 -19.38 6.97 -9.48
CA PRO A 225 -18.51 7.55 -10.51
C PRO A 225 -18.44 9.09 -10.45
N SER A 226 -19.41 9.73 -9.81
CA SER A 226 -19.47 11.18 -9.60
C SER A 226 -18.51 11.63 -8.52
N PHE A 227 -18.34 10.84 -7.45
CA PHE A 227 -17.39 11.10 -6.37
C PHE A 227 -15.94 11.20 -6.89
N LEU A 228 -15.56 10.34 -7.84
CA LEU A 228 -14.23 10.35 -8.48
C LEU A 228 -13.96 11.59 -9.36
N ARG A 229 -14.98 12.41 -9.64
CA ARG A 229 -14.86 13.59 -10.52
C ARG A 229 -14.92 14.92 -9.78
N GLN A 230 -15.16 14.91 -8.47
CA GLN A 230 -15.29 16.15 -7.71
C GLN A 230 -13.93 16.64 -7.20
N PRO A 231 -13.48 17.84 -7.61
CA PRO A 231 -12.43 18.51 -6.86
C PRO A 231 -13.04 18.96 -5.53
N LYS A 232 -12.68 18.28 -4.43
CA LYS A 232 -12.84 18.86 -3.09
C LYS A 232 -11.90 20.04 -2.87
#